data_AF-A0A7S0QBB1-F1
#
_entry.id   AF-A0A7S0QBB1-F1
#
_cell.length_a   1.000
_cell.length_b   1.000
_cell.length_c   1.000
_cell.angle_alpha   90.00
_cell.angle_beta   90.00
_cell.angle_gamma   90.00
#
_symmetry.space_group_name_H-M   'P 1'
#
loop_
_entity.id
_entity.type
_entity.pdbx_description
1 polymer ?
#
loop_
_entity_poly.entity_id
_entity_poly.type
_entity_poly.pdbx_seq_one_letter_code
_entity_poly.pdbx_strand_id
1 'polypeptide(L)'
;MWSSARRPGVVSLLLLATARGAPQKPTIKSLGTCSVVSTSGQLAAHEDGARIDAANAVVRLGWGATTPAMVAYIGNRTDLRLASNTAFNENRNVSRAVVHAAMRTMSEGSRVLIFTLSGWCMPAVHAVAGCYSGLDVAYVPTSDVLIRVAQRSLHRHAGVPGTARGLPTTGLISIFYLLLSGMCDTLQLWGFYDDRTTLNMSYHHFTSGEGTEGDNETTVAMYVRKLQIGGHDFASEHAMLLNRSIDRLRRGIGAVGRPLVLTRASLLHGEAAPRTIPAAVEARPARPSLNDSCAYPKCGSNQRSRTTSKG
;
A
#
# COMPACT_ATOMS: atom_id res chain seq x y z
N MET A 1 -56.27 -31.77 -44.85
CA MET A 1 -55.70 -32.41 -43.64
C MET A 1 -54.34 -31.75 -43.41
N TRP A 2 -54.26 -30.77 -42.50
CA TRP A 2 -53.76 -30.90 -41.12
C TRP A 2 -52.26 -31.24 -41.10
N SER A 3 -51.35 -30.57 -40.40
CA SER A 3 -51.48 -29.60 -39.31
C SER A 3 -50.14 -28.87 -39.15
N SER A 4 -50.24 -27.57 -38.83
CA SER A 4 -49.19 -26.72 -38.26
C SER A 4 -48.46 -27.41 -37.09
N ALA A 5 -47.13 -27.43 -37.11
CA ALA A 5 -46.31 -27.59 -35.92
C ALA A 5 -45.38 -26.37 -35.79
N ARG A 6 -45.88 -25.36 -35.08
CA ARG A 6 -45.11 -24.22 -34.58
C ARG A 6 -44.03 -24.75 -33.64
N ARG A 7 -42.77 -24.44 -33.91
CA ARG A 7 -41.72 -24.57 -32.89
C ARG A 7 -41.96 -23.49 -31.84
N PRO A 8 -41.97 -23.83 -30.54
CA PRO A 8 -42.03 -22.82 -29.49
C PRO A 8 -40.77 -21.96 -29.59
N GLY A 9 -41.00 -20.65 -29.72
CA GLY A 9 -39.94 -19.66 -29.63
C GLY A 9 -39.17 -19.84 -28.34
N VAL A 10 -37.85 -19.90 -28.44
CA VAL A 10 -36.96 -19.69 -27.31
C VAL A 10 -37.27 -18.30 -26.81
N VAL A 11 -38.01 -18.25 -25.69
CA VAL A 11 -38.24 -17.04 -24.92
C VAL A 11 -36.85 -16.50 -24.59
N SER A 12 -36.53 -15.38 -25.22
CA SER A 12 -35.47 -14.49 -24.78
C SER A 12 -35.72 -14.20 -23.31
N LEU A 13 -34.96 -14.85 -22.43
CA LEU A 13 -34.80 -14.40 -21.06
C LEU A 13 -33.87 -13.18 -21.12
N LEU A 14 -34.43 -12.08 -21.64
CA LEU A 14 -33.92 -10.74 -21.45
C LEU A 14 -34.08 -10.47 -19.95
N LEU A 15 -33.05 -10.80 -19.17
CA LEU A 15 -32.90 -10.26 -17.83
C LEU A 15 -32.74 -8.75 -18.00
N LEU A 16 -33.87 -8.04 -17.89
CA LEU A 16 -33.92 -6.62 -17.58
C LEU A 16 -33.25 -6.42 -16.22
N ALA A 17 -31.92 -6.33 -16.21
CA ALA A 17 -31.20 -5.56 -15.22
C ALA A 17 -31.33 -4.09 -15.63
N THR A 18 -32.53 -3.55 -15.47
CA THR A 18 -32.78 -2.12 -15.57
C THR A 18 -32.08 -1.42 -14.43
N ALA A 19 -31.07 -0.61 -14.81
CA ALA A 19 -30.64 0.60 -14.13
C ALA A 19 -30.63 0.56 -12.58
N ARG A 20 -29.57 -0.01 -12.00
CA ARG A 20 -28.98 0.56 -10.78
C ARG A 20 -27.69 1.23 -11.19
N GLY A 21 -27.65 2.55 -11.01
CA GLY A 21 -26.69 3.46 -11.62
C GLY A 21 -25.28 2.91 -11.65
N ALA A 22 -24.57 3.15 -12.76
CA ALA A 22 -23.13 2.91 -12.84
C ALA A 22 -22.52 3.43 -11.53
N PRO A 23 -21.72 2.61 -10.81
CA PRO A 23 -21.19 3.00 -9.52
C PRO A 23 -20.58 4.38 -9.68
N GLN A 24 -21.18 5.38 -9.01
CA GLN A 24 -20.63 6.72 -9.02
C GLN A 24 -19.23 6.55 -8.49
N LYS A 25 -18.22 6.83 -9.33
CA LYS A 25 -16.84 6.86 -8.86
C LYS A 25 -16.86 7.82 -7.67
N PRO A 26 -16.48 7.38 -6.46
CA PRO A 26 -16.31 8.32 -5.38
C PRO A 26 -15.31 9.35 -5.88
N THR A 27 -15.80 10.58 -6.09
CA THR A 27 -14.96 11.69 -6.51
C THR A 27 -14.21 12.09 -5.26
N ILE A 28 -13.06 11.44 -5.02
CA ILE A 28 -12.21 11.83 -3.91
C ILE A 28 -11.72 13.23 -4.26
N LYS A 29 -12.18 14.23 -3.49
CA LYS A 29 -11.66 15.59 -3.61
C LYS A 29 -10.15 15.52 -3.40
N SER A 30 -9.38 16.20 -4.25
CA SER A 30 -7.94 16.30 -4.05
C SER A 30 -7.66 16.82 -2.64
N LEU A 31 -6.70 16.18 -1.98
CA LEU A 31 -6.18 16.56 -0.69
C LEU A 31 -5.05 17.59 -0.82
N GLY A 32 -4.65 17.98 -2.04
CA GLY A 32 -3.54 18.91 -2.26
C GLY A 32 -2.19 18.25 -2.01
N THR A 33 -1.42 18.79 -1.05
CA THR A 33 -0.10 18.26 -0.69
C THR A 33 -0.20 17.19 0.38
N CYS A 34 0.27 15.98 0.08
CA CYS A 34 0.28 14.86 1.01
C CYS A 34 1.71 14.53 1.47
N SER A 35 1.90 14.39 2.78
CA SER A 35 3.10 13.78 3.36
C SER A 35 2.92 12.27 3.38
N VAL A 36 3.72 11.52 2.63
CA VAL A 36 3.73 10.05 2.63
C VAL A 36 4.88 9.56 3.49
N VAL A 37 4.56 8.95 4.62
CA VAL A 37 5.51 8.49 5.63
C VAL A 37 5.67 6.98 5.53
N SER A 38 6.87 6.56 5.15
CA SER A 38 7.25 5.14 5.10
C SER A 38 7.37 4.52 6.49
N THR A 39 7.66 3.22 6.54
CA THR A 39 8.00 2.53 7.79
C THR A 39 9.49 2.57 8.12
N SER A 40 10.33 3.22 7.31
CA SER A 40 11.79 3.18 7.43
C SER A 40 12.29 3.65 8.79
N GLY A 41 13.22 2.92 9.42
CA GLY A 41 13.89 3.36 10.65
C GLY A 41 14.81 4.56 10.46
N GLN A 42 15.17 4.87 9.20
CA GLN A 42 15.92 6.06 8.83
C GLN A 42 15.21 7.37 9.20
N LEU A 43 13.88 7.32 9.40
CA LEU A 43 13.10 8.47 9.87
C LEU A 43 13.57 9.00 11.24
N ALA A 44 14.21 8.16 12.07
CA ALA A 44 14.78 8.59 13.34
C ALA A 44 16.05 9.45 13.20
N ALA A 45 16.56 9.68 11.98
CA ALA A 45 17.73 10.53 11.74
C ALA A 45 17.40 12.03 11.83
N HIS A 46 16.13 12.42 11.67
CA HIS A 46 15.71 13.82 11.60
C HIS A 46 14.37 14.05 12.30
N GLU A 47 14.29 15.11 13.11
CA GLU A 47 13.06 15.54 13.81
C GLU A 47 12.08 16.25 12.86
N ASP A 48 11.56 15.52 11.89
CA ASP A 48 10.70 16.04 10.82
C ASP A 48 9.21 16.07 11.16
N GLY A 49 8.82 15.71 12.38
CA GLY A 49 7.43 15.43 12.72
C GLY A 49 6.48 16.62 12.53
N ALA A 50 6.89 17.81 12.96
CA ALA A 50 6.09 19.02 12.75
C ALA A 50 5.93 19.37 11.25
N ARG A 51 6.97 19.11 10.45
CA ARG A 51 6.97 19.36 9.00
C ARG A 51 6.09 18.36 8.25
N ILE A 52 6.10 17.10 8.68
CA ILE A 52 5.19 16.06 8.19
C ILE A 52 3.73 16.47 8.43
N ASP A 53 3.40 16.86 9.66
CA ASP A 53 2.04 17.19 10.09
C ASP A 53 1.48 18.49 9.48
N ALA A 54 2.36 19.36 8.96
CA ALA A 54 2.00 20.59 8.26
C ALA A 54 1.39 20.37 6.86
N ALA A 55 1.48 19.16 6.30
CA ALA A 55 0.85 18.84 5.02
C ALA A 55 -0.69 18.89 5.10
N ASN A 56 -1.35 19.03 3.95
CA ASN A 56 -2.81 19.00 3.90
C ASN A 56 -3.35 17.63 4.34
N ALA A 57 -2.64 16.54 4.02
CA ALA A 57 -2.90 15.21 4.52
C ALA A 57 -1.60 14.45 4.84
N VAL A 58 -1.64 13.61 5.88
CA VAL A 58 -0.57 12.68 6.25
C VAL A 58 -0.99 11.25 5.94
N VAL A 59 -0.21 10.59 5.11
CA VAL A 59 -0.42 9.22 4.64
C VAL A 59 0.65 8.32 5.25
N ARG A 60 0.26 7.36 6.08
CA ARG A 60 1.19 6.38 6.66
C ARG A 60 1.13 5.04 5.95
N LEU A 61 2.26 4.35 5.88
CA LEU A 61 2.36 3.03 5.28
C LEU A 61 2.47 1.93 6.32
N GLY A 62 1.87 0.78 6.02
CA GLY A 62 1.96 -0.42 6.84
C GLY A 62 1.26 -0.30 8.20
N TRP A 63 1.74 -1.10 9.14
CA TRP A 63 1.08 -1.36 10.42
C TRP A 63 1.75 -0.72 11.64
N GLY A 64 2.89 -0.03 11.44
CA GLY A 64 3.63 0.62 12.52
C GLY A 64 2.82 1.72 13.21
N ALA A 65 2.71 1.65 14.53
CA ALA A 65 2.09 2.73 15.31
C ALA A 65 3.07 3.90 15.50
N THR A 66 2.54 5.12 15.54
CA THR A 66 3.32 6.26 16.03
C THR A 66 3.37 6.16 17.55
N THR A 67 4.57 5.98 18.10
CA THR A 67 4.78 6.02 19.56
C THR A 67 5.07 7.46 20.01
N PRO A 68 4.82 7.83 21.27
CA PRO A 68 5.17 9.15 21.79
C PRO A 68 6.64 9.53 21.54
N ALA A 69 7.55 8.55 21.63
CA ALA A 69 8.98 8.75 21.36
C ALA A 69 9.30 9.09 19.90
N MET A 70 8.41 8.73 18.96
CA MET A 70 8.60 8.97 17.53
C MET A 70 7.93 10.25 17.04
N VAL A 71 7.08 10.91 17.84
CA VAL A 71 6.30 12.08 17.41
C VAL A 71 7.19 13.21 16.87
N ALA A 72 8.34 13.48 17.50
CA ALA A 72 9.28 14.49 17.04
C ALA A 72 9.83 14.21 15.63
N TYR A 73 9.94 12.93 15.25
CA TYR A 73 10.55 12.47 14.00
C TYR A 73 9.52 12.27 12.87
N ILE A 74 8.38 11.67 13.19
CA ILE A 74 7.39 11.22 12.18
C ILE A 74 6.02 11.90 12.31
N GLY A 75 5.85 12.82 13.26
CA GLY A 75 4.60 13.51 13.51
C GLY A 75 3.57 12.62 14.22
N ASN A 76 2.48 13.22 14.68
CA ASN A 76 1.39 12.50 15.34
C ASN A 76 0.11 12.41 14.49
N ARG A 77 0.03 13.16 13.38
CA ARG A 77 -1.15 13.14 12.51
C ARG A 77 -1.12 11.93 11.57
N THR A 78 -2.30 11.39 11.28
CA THR A 78 -2.52 10.41 10.22
C THR A 78 -3.90 10.67 9.63
N ASP A 79 -4.01 11.05 8.37
CA ASP A 79 -5.33 11.18 7.72
C ASP A 79 -5.69 9.89 6.99
N LEU A 80 -4.68 9.27 6.38
CA LEU A 80 -4.79 8.07 5.56
C LEU A 80 -3.76 7.04 6.00
N ARG A 81 -4.13 5.77 5.91
CA ARG A 81 -3.16 4.68 6.03
C ARG A 81 -3.32 3.65 4.96
N LEU A 82 -2.21 3.29 4.31
CA LEU A 82 -2.16 2.23 3.30
C LEU A 82 -1.47 1.02 3.90
N ALA A 83 -2.24 -0.06 4.09
CA ALA A 83 -1.76 -1.27 4.72
C ALA A 83 -1.87 -2.47 3.77
N SER A 84 -0.81 -3.27 3.72
CA SER A 84 -0.85 -4.56 3.04
C SER A 84 -1.61 -5.59 3.88
N ASN A 85 -2.37 -6.45 3.21
CA ASN A 85 -3.05 -7.57 3.85
C ASN A 85 -2.09 -8.68 4.34
N THR A 86 -0.78 -8.55 4.14
CA THR A 86 0.21 -9.53 4.59
C THR A 86 0.22 -9.73 6.11
N ALA A 87 -0.24 -8.76 6.90
CA ALA A 87 -0.38 -8.95 8.35
C ALA A 87 -1.41 -10.03 8.74
N PHE A 88 -2.33 -10.39 7.83
CA PHE A 88 -3.31 -11.44 8.06
C PHE A 88 -2.83 -12.84 7.62
N ASN A 89 -1.65 -12.93 7.02
CA ASN A 89 -1.07 -14.19 6.56
C ASN A 89 -0.50 -14.97 7.75
N GLU A 90 -0.94 -16.23 7.91
CA GLU A 90 -0.48 -17.13 8.96
C GLU A 90 1.04 -17.29 8.98
N ASN A 91 1.68 -17.36 7.81
CA ASN A 91 3.12 -17.57 7.67
C ASN A 91 3.95 -16.36 8.14
N ARG A 92 3.32 -15.19 8.33
CA ARG A 92 3.99 -14.01 8.85
C ARG A 92 4.08 -14.01 10.37
N ASN A 93 3.39 -14.94 11.02
CA ASN A 93 3.30 -15.07 12.47
C ASN A 93 2.91 -13.78 13.21
N VAL A 94 2.22 -12.85 12.54
CA VAL A 94 1.72 -11.64 13.18
C VAL A 94 0.64 -12.06 14.16
N SER A 95 0.79 -11.66 15.42
CA SER A 95 -0.21 -11.93 16.45
C SER A 95 -1.47 -11.09 16.18
N ARG A 96 -2.63 -11.60 16.64
CA ARG A 96 -3.87 -10.82 16.57
C ARG A 96 -3.79 -9.55 17.41
N ALA A 97 -3.05 -9.57 18.52
CA ALA A 97 -2.88 -8.40 19.38
C ALA A 97 -2.19 -7.24 18.64
N VAL A 98 -1.14 -7.50 17.85
CA VAL A 98 -0.54 -6.47 16.98
C VAL A 98 -1.56 -5.87 16.03
N VAL A 99 -2.32 -6.71 15.32
CA VAL A 99 -3.27 -6.22 14.33
C VAL A 99 -4.35 -5.39 15.01
N HIS A 100 -4.87 -5.84 16.15
CA HIS A 100 -5.86 -5.08 16.91
C HIS A 100 -5.32 -3.77 17.49
N ALA A 101 -4.08 -3.77 17.99
CA ALA A 101 -3.42 -2.57 18.48
C ALA A 101 -3.24 -1.55 17.34
N ALA A 102 -2.73 -2.00 16.19
CA ALA A 102 -2.61 -1.14 15.01
C ALA A 102 -3.97 -0.63 14.53
N MET A 103 -4.99 -1.49 14.45
CA MET A 103 -6.36 -1.10 14.08
C MET A 103 -6.96 -0.11 15.07
N ARG A 104 -6.66 -0.23 16.37
CA ARG A 104 -7.10 0.73 17.40
C ARG A 104 -6.45 2.09 17.19
N THR A 105 -5.12 2.15 17.09
CA THR A 105 -4.39 3.39 16.81
C THR A 105 -4.87 4.02 15.49
N MET A 106 -5.19 3.20 14.48
CA MET A 106 -5.79 3.67 13.24
C MET A 106 -7.19 4.24 13.46
N SER A 107 -8.05 3.58 14.24
CA SER A 107 -9.40 4.09 14.52
C SER A 107 -9.41 5.37 15.36
N GLU A 108 -8.36 5.61 16.15
CA GLU A 108 -8.22 6.80 17.00
C GLU A 108 -7.66 8.00 16.23
N GLY A 109 -6.74 7.75 15.29
CA GLY A 109 -6.03 8.84 14.59
C GLY A 109 -6.34 8.96 13.10
N SER A 110 -6.61 7.85 12.40
CA SER A 110 -6.77 7.80 10.94
C SER A 110 -8.23 7.94 10.54
N ARG A 111 -8.48 8.71 9.48
CA ARG A 111 -9.84 8.87 8.94
C ARG A 111 -10.20 7.74 8.00
N VAL A 112 -9.23 7.30 7.18
CA VAL A 112 -9.45 6.25 6.18
C VAL A 112 -8.31 5.23 6.21
N LEU A 113 -8.68 3.96 6.32
CA LEU A 113 -7.79 2.82 6.12
C LEU A 113 -7.99 2.25 4.72
N ILE A 114 -6.91 2.19 3.96
CA ILE A 114 -6.89 1.65 2.61
C ILE A 114 -6.09 0.35 2.63
N PHE A 115 -6.75 -0.75 2.30
CA PHE A 115 -6.05 -2.02 2.11
C PHE A 115 -5.55 -2.13 0.67
N THR A 116 -4.24 -2.32 0.50
CA THR A 116 -3.66 -2.77 -0.77
C THR A 116 -3.77 -4.29 -0.82
N LEU A 117 -4.70 -4.80 -1.64
CA LEU A 117 -5.12 -6.19 -1.61
C LEU A 117 -4.49 -7.03 -2.72
N SER A 118 -3.98 -8.19 -2.36
CA SER A 118 -4.08 -9.39 -3.18
C SER A 118 -5.34 -10.15 -2.75
N GLY A 119 -6.15 -10.69 -3.67
CA GLY A 119 -7.54 -11.11 -3.37
C GLY A 119 -7.73 -12.23 -2.31
N TRP A 120 -6.67 -12.92 -1.90
CA TRP A 120 -6.72 -14.10 -1.01
C TRP A 120 -7.11 -13.85 0.46
N CYS A 121 -7.07 -12.61 0.96
CA CYS A 121 -7.22 -12.30 2.39
C CYS A 121 -8.48 -11.50 2.73
N MET A 122 -9.39 -11.33 1.77
CA MET A 122 -10.56 -10.45 1.94
C MET A 122 -11.44 -10.80 3.15
N PRO A 123 -11.76 -12.08 3.44
CA PRO A 123 -12.60 -12.40 4.59
C PRO A 123 -12.00 -11.96 5.93
N ALA A 124 -10.69 -12.18 6.12
CA ALA A 124 -9.97 -11.78 7.34
C ALA A 124 -9.95 -10.25 7.51
N VAL A 125 -9.68 -9.55 6.40
CA VAL A 125 -9.67 -8.08 6.38
C VAL A 125 -11.06 -7.52 6.67
N HIS A 126 -12.12 -8.04 6.05
CA HIS A 126 -13.49 -7.62 6.30
C HIS A 126 -13.94 -7.90 7.73
N ALA A 127 -13.59 -9.08 8.26
CA ALA A 127 -13.90 -9.45 9.63
C ALA A 127 -13.26 -8.47 10.62
N VAL A 128 -11.96 -8.17 10.49
CA VAL A 128 -11.31 -7.22 11.39
C VAL A 128 -11.82 -5.80 11.19
N ALA A 129 -12.05 -5.35 9.96
CA ALA A 129 -12.58 -4.02 9.67
C ALA A 129 -13.96 -3.82 10.32
N GLY A 130 -14.80 -4.85 10.31
CA GLY A 130 -16.12 -4.85 10.97
C GLY A 130 -16.05 -4.63 12.48
N CYS A 131 -14.90 -4.87 13.13
CA CYS A 131 -14.72 -4.64 14.56
C CYS A 131 -14.50 -3.14 14.90
N TYR A 132 -14.17 -2.30 13.91
CA TYR A 132 -13.80 -0.89 14.11
C TYR A 132 -14.79 0.04 13.41
N SER A 133 -15.97 0.21 14.03
CA SER A 133 -17.13 0.95 13.50
C SER A 133 -16.94 2.46 13.28
N GLY A 134 -15.75 3.00 13.58
CA GLY A 134 -15.37 4.40 13.36
C GLY A 134 -14.36 4.63 12.23
N LEU A 135 -13.92 3.56 11.56
CA LEU A 135 -12.90 3.64 10.52
C LEU A 135 -13.54 3.52 9.14
N ASP A 136 -13.35 4.51 8.28
CA ASP A 136 -13.71 4.36 6.87
C ASP A 136 -12.70 3.41 6.22
N VAL A 137 -13.18 2.27 5.73
CA VAL A 137 -12.32 1.28 5.09
C VAL A 137 -12.54 1.28 3.59
N ALA A 138 -11.48 1.53 2.85
CA ALA A 138 -11.46 1.43 1.40
C ALA A 138 -10.58 0.25 0.97
N TYR A 139 -10.97 -0.36 -0.13
CA TYR A 139 -10.29 -1.51 -0.70
C TYR A 139 -9.70 -1.12 -2.04
N VAL A 140 -8.38 -1.13 -2.13
CA VAL A 140 -7.67 -0.94 -3.38
C VAL A 140 -7.20 -2.31 -3.82
N PRO A 141 -7.88 -2.94 -4.80
CA PRO A 141 -7.29 -4.10 -5.43
C PRO A 141 -5.95 -3.65 -5.98
N THR A 142 -4.88 -4.32 -5.53
CA THR A 142 -3.55 -4.18 -6.15
C THR A 142 -3.67 -4.86 -7.50
N SER A 143 -4.37 -4.20 -8.41
CA SER A 143 -4.65 -4.75 -9.71
C SER A 143 -3.32 -5.00 -10.37
N ASP A 144 -3.25 -6.07 -11.16
CA ASP A 144 -2.07 -6.30 -11.98
C ASP A 144 -1.74 -5.07 -12.84
N VAL A 145 -2.70 -4.19 -13.12
CA VAL A 145 -2.46 -2.92 -13.80
C VAL A 145 -1.55 -2.00 -12.98
N LEU A 146 -1.87 -1.73 -11.71
CA LEU A 146 -1.05 -0.85 -10.87
C LEU A 146 0.35 -1.42 -10.64
N ILE A 147 0.44 -2.74 -10.41
CA ILE A 147 1.72 -3.46 -10.29
C ILE A 147 2.50 -3.35 -11.60
N ARG A 148 1.88 -3.63 -12.75
CA ARG A 148 2.53 -3.54 -14.07
C ARG A 148 2.94 -2.12 -14.44
N VAL A 149 2.20 -1.10 -14.00
CA VAL A 149 2.57 0.31 -14.21
C VAL A 149 3.81 0.65 -13.38
N ALA A 150 3.79 0.37 -12.08
CA ALA A 150 4.94 0.57 -11.21
C ALA A 150 6.17 -0.21 -11.70
N GLN A 151 6.00 -1.47 -12.07
CA GLN A 151 7.08 -2.31 -12.58
C GLN A 151 7.63 -1.83 -13.92
N ARG A 152 6.77 -1.40 -14.86
CA ARG A 152 7.23 -0.81 -16.13
C ARG A 152 7.97 0.52 -15.92
N SER A 153 7.52 1.33 -14.98
CA SER A 153 8.22 2.56 -14.60
C SER A 153 9.60 2.24 -14.02
N LEU A 154 9.71 1.25 -13.13
CA LEU A 154 10.99 0.79 -12.59
C LEU A 154 11.95 0.35 -13.69
N HIS A 155 11.51 -0.51 -14.61
CA HIS A 155 12.36 -0.99 -15.70
C HIS A 155 12.84 0.15 -16.62
N ARG A 156 11.98 1.15 -16.88
CA ARG A 156 12.34 2.28 -17.73
C ARG A 156 13.33 3.24 -17.06
N HIS A 157 13.08 3.62 -15.82
CA HIS A 157 13.83 4.68 -15.16
C HIS A 157 15.09 4.19 -14.46
N ALA A 158 15.05 2.98 -13.91
CA ALA A 158 16.18 2.44 -13.18
C ALA A 158 17.23 1.81 -14.13
N GLY A 159 16.91 1.59 -15.41
CA GLY A 159 17.78 0.88 -16.35
C GLY A 159 18.07 -0.56 -15.93
N VAL A 160 17.23 -1.09 -15.02
CA VAL A 160 17.37 -2.44 -14.49
C VAL A 160 16.82 -3.39 -15.54
N PRO A 161 17.59 -4.39 -15.98
CA PRO A 161 17.11 -5.39 -16.92
C PRO A 161 15.72 -5.91 -16.48
N GLY A 162 14.85 -6.18 -17.45
CA GLY A 162 13.47 -6.68 -17.26
C GLY A 162 13.32 -7.94 -16.39
N THR A 163 14.43 -8.47 -15.88
CA THR A 163 14.56 -9.62 -14.99
C THR A 163 14.66 -9.25 -13.52
N ALA A 164 14.48 -7.99 -13.10
CA ALA A 164 14.29 -7.68 -11.68
C ALA A 164 13.10 -8.48 -11.17
N ARG A 165 13.38 -9.60 -10.48
CA ARG A 165 12.37 -10.60 -10.10
C ARG A 165 11.44 -10.08 -9.00
N GLY A 166 11.73 -8.92 -8.43
CA GLY A 166 11.01 -8.39 -7.29
C GLY A 166 9.73 -7.67 -7.68
N LEU A 167 8.67 -7.90 -6.89
CA LEU A 167 7.45 -7.11 -6.99
C LEU A 167 7.71 -5.70 -6.41
N PRO A 168 7.04 -4.66 -6.93
CA PRO A 168 7.02 -3.34 -6.30
C PRO A 168 6.65 -3.42 -4.81
N THR A 169 7.30 -2.62 -3.97
CA THR A 169 6.94 -2.50 -2.56
C THR A 169 5.56 -1.88 -2.39
N THR A 170 4.94 -2.12 -1.23
CA THR A 170 3.72 -1.40 -0.84
C THR A 170 3.92 0.11 -0.90
N GLY A 171 5.13 0.61 -0.58
CA GLY A 171 5.42 2.04 -0.65
C GLY A 171 5.34 2.58 -2.07
N LEU A 172 5.95 1.90 -3.02
CA LEU A 172 5.89 2.33 -4.41
C LEU A 172 4.48 2.24 -4.99
N ILE A 173 3.78 1.14 -4.72
CA ILE A 173 2.38 0.95 -5.13
C ILE A 173 1.50 2.09 -4.58
N SER A 174 1.72 2.47 -3.32
CA SER A 174 0.98 3.56 -2.65
C SER A 174 1.23 4.91 -3.32
N ILE A 175 2.47 5.22 -3.67
CA ILE A 175 2.83 6.46 -4.40
C ILE A 175 2.07 6.54 -5.72
N PHE A 176 2.11 5.48 -6.53
CA PHE A 176 1.37 5.44 -7.80
C PHE A 176 -0.14 5.54 -7.58
N TYR A 177 -0.68 4.84 -6.58
CA TYR A 177 -2.11 4.90 -6.28
C TYR A 177 -2.56 6.33 -5.94
N LEU A 178 -1.85 7.03 -5.06
CA LEU A 178 -2.19 8.39 -4.63
C LEU A 178 -2.15 9.38 -5.80
N LEU A 179 -1.15 9.27 -6.68
CA LEU A 179 -1.00 10.14 -7.85
C LEU A 179 -2.00 9.82 -8.97
N LEU A 180 -2.24 8.54 -9.25
CA LEU A 180 -3.13 8.11 -10.34
C LEU A 180 -4.62 8.24 -10.01
N SER A 181 -4.97 8.10 -8.73
CA SER A 181 -6.35 8.32 -8.26
C SER A 181 -6.72 9.81 -8.21
N GLY A 182 -5.74 10.72 -8.24
CA GLY A 182 -5.96 12.16 -8.06
C GLY A 182 -6.27 12.55 -6.61
N MET A 183 -5.95 11.67 -5.64
CA MET A 183 -6.10 11.97 -4.22
C MET A 183 -5.12 13.05 -3.75
N CYS A 184 -3.92 13.09 -4.33
CA CYS A 184 -2.89 14.05 -3.98
C CYS A 184 -2.32 14.67 -5.26
N ASP A 185 -2.15 15.99 -5.26
CA ASP A 185 -1.52 16.72 -6.35
C ASP A 185 0.01 16.66 -6.26
N THR A 186 0.50 16.74 -5.02
CA THR A 186 1.92 16.70 -4.67
C THR A 186 2.15 15.72 -3.52
N LEU A 187 3.20 14.91 -3.62
CA LEU A 187 3.64 14.03 -2.55
C LEU A 187 4.98 14.52 -1.99
N GLN A 188 5.07 14.63 -0.67
CA GLN A 188 6.31 14.75 0.08
C GLN A 188 6.64 13.39 0.67
N LEU A 189 7.71 12.76 0.21
CA LEU A 189 8.05 11.39 0.63
C LEU A 189 9.07 11.41 1.78
N TRP A 190 8.72 10.73 2.87
CA TRP A 190 9.51 10.64 4.10
C TRP A 190 9.99 9.21 4.34
N GLY A 191 11.31 9.03 4.46
CA GLY A 191 11.97 7.72 4.64
C GLY A 191 12.03 6.86 3.37
N PHE A 192 11.97 7.49 2.19
CA PHE A 192 12.15 6.86 0.87
C PHE A 192 13.51 7.20 0.23
N TYR A 193 14.49 7.50 1.07
CA TYR A 193 15.86 7.80 0.65
C TYR A 193 16.79 6.80 1.30
N ASP A 194 17.93 6.58 0.66
CA ASP A 194 19.06 5.88 1.26
C ASP A 194 20.23 6.86 1.30
N ASP A 195 20.81 7.03 2.48
CA ASP A 195 22.14 7.60 2.60
C ASP A 195 23.05 6.64 3.38
N ARG A 196 24.36 6.85 3.24
CA ARG A 196 25.36 5.94 3.83
C ARG A 196 25.28 5.88 5.35
N THR A 197 24.80 6.95 5.99
CA THR A 197 24.70 7.03 7.45
C THR A 197 23.45 6.34 7.97
N THR A 198 22.40 6.26 7.16
CA THR A 198 21.11 5.71 7.56
C THR A 198 20.91 4.24 7.16
N LEU A 199 21.69 3.69 6.21
CA LEU A 199 21.58 2.28 5.78
C LEU A 199 21.84 1.25 6.89
N ASN A 200 22.62 1.63 7.91
CA ASN A 200 22.90 0.79 9.08
C ASN A 200 21.88 0.98 10.22
N MET A 201 20.89 1.88 10.05
CA MET A 201 19.78 2.00 10.99
C MET A 201 18.79 0.85 10.81
N SER A 202 17.92 0.67 11.81
CA SER A 202 16.82 -0.29 11.77
C SER A 202 16.02 -0.16 10.46
N TYR A 203 15.59 -1.31 9.91
CA TYR A 203 14.70 -1.32 8.75
C TYR A 203 13.34 -0.66 9.05
N HIS A 204 12.85 -0.77 10.29
CA HIS A 204 11.62 -0.12 10.74
C HIS A 204 11.83 0.86 11.89
N HIS A 205 11.10 1.97 11.89
CA HIS A 205 11.16 2.96 12.99
C HIS A 205 10.40 2.50 14.25
N PHE A 206 9.65 1.41 14.14
CA PHE A 206 8.99 0.76 15.26
C PHE A 206 9.63 -0.59 15.46
N THR A 207 9.83 -0.96 16.72
CA THR A 207 10.06 -2.34 17.10
C THR A 207 8.71 -3.04 17.05
N SER A 208 8.52 -3.98 16.13
CA SER A 208 7.37 -4.88 16.21
C SER A 208 7.60 -5.74 17.43
N GLY A 209 6.93 -5.45 18.54
CA GLY A 209 7.07 -6.20 19.79
C GLY A 209 6.65 -7.67 19.69
N GLU A 210 6.32 -8.20 18.50
CA GLU A 210 5.64 -9.49 18.33
C GLU A 210 6.00 -10.19 17.00
N GLY A 211 7.28 -10.24 16.65
CA GLY A 211 7.82 -11.29 15.77
C GLY A 211 7.46 -11.20 14.29
N THR A 212 7.50 -10.00 13.70
CA THR A 212 7.48 -9.90 12.24
C THR A 212 8.89 -10.07 11.66
N GLU A 213 8.94 -10.58 10.44
CA GLU A 213 10.19 -10.82 9.73
C GLU A 213 11.01 -9.53 9.57
N GLY A 214 12.14 -9.39 10.28
CA GLY A 214 13.12 -8.32 10.05
C GLY A 214 13.30 -7.27 11.15
N ASP A 215 12.66 -7.43 12.30
CA ASP A 215 12.54 -6.37 13.31
C ASP A 215 13.88 -5.89 13.91
N ASN A 216 14.93 -6.71 13.84
CA ASN A 216 16.29 -6.38 14.29
C ASN A 216 17.28 -6.23 13.12
N GLU A 217 16.82 -6.35 11.88
CA GLU A 217 17.68 -6.22 10.71
C GLU A 217 17.90 -4.73 10.40
N THR A 218 19.13 -4.38 10.04
CA THR A 218 19.42 -3.08 9.46
C THR A 218 18.74 -2.96 8.09
N THR A 219 18.53 -1.73 7.61
CA THR A 219 17.95 -1.49 6.29
C THR A 219 18.72 -2.24 5.20
N VAL A 220 20.05 -2.18 5.23
CA VAL A 220 20.89 -2.87 4.24
C VAL A 220 20.77 -4.39 4.30
N ALA A 221 20.72 -4.98 5.50
CA ALA A 221 20.57 -6.42 5.67
C ALA A 221 19.22 -6.90 5.09
N MET A 222 18.15 -6.16 5.39
CA MET A 222 16.82 -6.44 4.86
C MET A 222 16.78 -6.35 3.33
N TYR A 223 17.42 -5.34 2.73
CA TYR A 223 17.44 -5.16 1.28
C TYR A 223 18.12 -6.33 0.59
N VAL A 224 19.30 -6.74 1.10
CA VAL A 224 20.04 -7.88 0.57
C VAL A 224 19.20 -9.16 0.68
N ARG A 225 18.60 -9.39 1.85
CA ARG A 225 17.76 -10.58 2.08
C ARG A 225 16.55 -10.61 1.18
N LYS A 226 15.82 -9.49 1.03
CA LYS A 226 14.67 -9.41 0.14
C LYS A 226 15.05 -9.63 -1.32
N LEU A 227 16.20 -9.13 -1.76
CA LEU A 227 16.68 -9.41 -3.11
C LEU A 227 16.99 -10.91 -3.31
N GLN A 228 17.64 -11.55 -2.33
CA GLN A 228 18.00 -12.99 -2.40
C GLN A 228 16.78 -13.92 -2.48
N ILE A 229 15.71 -13.61 -1.75
CA ILE A 229 14.48 -14.42 -1.76
C ILE A 229 13.52 -14.06 -2.91
N GLY A 230 13.93 -13.18 -3.82
CA GLY A 230 13.08 -12.70 -4.92
C GLY A 230 11.90 -11.83 -4.45
N GLY A 231 12.09 -11.11 -3.33
CA GLY A 231 11.12 -10.22 -2.70
C GLY A 231 10.98 -8.87 -3.41
N HIS A 232 11.50 -7.80 -2.82
CA HIS A 232 11.41 -6.44 -3.35
C HIS A 232 12.79 -5.94 -3.78
N ASP A 233 12.84 -5.08 -4.80
CA ASP A 233 14.06 -4.43 -5.27
C ASP A 233 14.11 -2.96 -4.82
N PHE A 234 14.26 -2.74 -3.51
CA PHE A 234 14.24 -1.40 -2.91
C PHE A 234 15.24 -0.42 -3.54
N ALA A 235 16.44 -0.91 -3.89
CA ALA A 235 17.48 -0.08 -4.48
C ALA A 235 17.02 0.53 -5.83
N SER A 236 16.38 -0.28 -6.68
CA SER A 236 15.83 0.19 -7.95
C SER A 236 14.66 1.13 -7.76
N GLU A 237 13.81 0.90 -6.75
CA GLU A 237 12.71 1.81 -6.42
C GLU A 237 13.22 3.17 -5.96
N HIS A 238 14.17 3.18 -5.03
CA HIS A 238 14.78 4.41 -4.55
C HIS A 238 15.54 5.15 -5.65
N ALA A 239 16.23 4.45 -6.53
CA ALA A 239 16.87 5.04 -7.72
C ALA A 239 15.86 5.76 -8.61
N MET A 240 14.73 5.10 -8.89
CA MET A 240 13.65 5.69 -9.68
C MET A 240 13.08 6.92 -8.98
N LEU A 241 12.76 6.82 -7.69
CA LEU A 241 12.18 7.92 -6.93
C LEU A 241 13.12 9.14 -6.85
N LEU A 242 14.42 8.90 -6.66
CA LEU A 242 15.41 9.98 -6.56
C LEU A 242 15.80 10.58 -7.92
N ASN A 243 15.34 10.00 -9.04
CA ASN A 243 15.77 10.36 -10.40
C ASN A 243 17.30 10.50 -10.50
N ARG A 244 18.03 9.60 -9.82
CA ARG A 244 19.48 9.50 -9.88
C ARG A 244 19.79 8.19 -10.60
N SER A 245 20.56 8.27 -11.68
CA SER A 245 21.08 7.06 -12.33
C SER A 245 21.70 6.13 -11.27
N ILE A 246 21.40 4.83 -11.33
CA ILE A 246 21.84 3.82 -10.35
C ILE A 246 23.34 3.92 -10.03
N ASP A 247 24.15 4.35 -11.00
CA ASP A 247 25.58 4.55 -10.85
C ASP A 247 25.99 5.65 -9.85
N ARG A 248 25.08 6.55 -9.45
CA ARG A 248 25.31 7.55 -8.37
C ARG A 248 24.92 7.01 -6.99
N LEU A 249 23.97 6.08 -6.89
CA LEU A 249 23.71 5.38 -5.62
C LEU A 249 24.87 4.47 -5.25
N ARG A 250 25.51 3.83 -6.24
CA ARG A 250 26.78 3.11 -6.07
C ARG A 250 27.93 4.06 -5.68
N ARG A 251 27.94 5.29 -6.19
CA ARG A 251 28.93 6.34 -5.91
C ARG A 251 28.37 7.40 -4.97
N GLY A 252 28.01 6.95 -3.76
CA GLY A 252 27.25 7.72 -2.77
C GLY A 252 27.65 9.18 -2.62
N ILE A 253 26.64 10.06 -2.76
CA ILE A 253 26.44 11.46 -2.32
C ILE A 253 24.97 11.73 -2.75
N GLY A 254 24.04 12.27 -1.96
CA GLY A 254 24.06 13.42 -1.06
C GLY A 254 22.80 14.26 -1.37
N ALA A 255 21.79 14.12 -0.53
CA ALA A 255 20.63 15.01 -0.35
C ALA A 255 19.96 14.56 0.95
N VAL A 256 20.66 14.75 2.06
CA VAL A 256 20.22 14.31 3.38
C VAL A 256 19.19 15.33 3.91
N GLY A 257 18.07 14.85 4.45
CA GLY A 257 17.13 15.66 5.24
C GLY A 257 16.10 16.52 4.49
N ARG A 258 15.96 16.40 3.16
CA ARG A 258 14.84 17.02 2.42
C ARG A 258 13.86 15.96 1.92
N PRO A 259 12.54 16.15 2.09
CA PRO A 259 11.57 15.23 1.51
C PRO A 259 11.71 15.24 -0.02
N LEU A 260 11.58 14.07 -0.62
CA LEU A 260 11.46 13.97 -2.07
C LEU A 260 10.07 14.47 -2.47
N VAL A 261 10.03 15.52 -3.28
CA VAL A 261 8.78 16.10 -3.77
C VAL A 261 8.47 15.51 -5.14
N LEU A 262 7.37 14.77 -5.23
CA LEU A 262 6.86 14.23 -6.49
C LEU A 262 5.57 14.94 -6.88
N THR A 263 5.48 15.32 -8.15
CA THR A 263 4.22 15.78 -8.74
C THR A 263 3.69 14.71 -9.68
N ARG A 264 2.39 14.74 -9.94
CA ARG A 264 1.77 13.88 -10.96
C ARG A 264 2.43 14.00 -12.34
N ALA A 265 2.87 15.21 -12.71
CA ALA A 265 3.54 15.45 -13.98
C ALA A 265 4.93 14.80 -14.04
N SER A 266 5.70 14.86 -12.94
CA SER A 266 7.05 14.30 -12.85
C SER A 266 7.10 12.78 -13.06
N LEU A 267 6.05 12.06 -12.65
CA LEU A 267 6.01 10.60 -12.71
C LEU A 267 5.44 10.04 -14.03
N LEU A 268 4.66 10.83 -14.78
CA LEU A 268 3.88 10.35 -15.93
C LEU A 268 4.42 10.80 -17.30
N HIS A 269 5.60 11.42 -17.37
CA HIS A 269 6.21 11.77 -18.67
C HIS A 269 6.38 10.52 -19.55
N GLY A 270 5.47 10.34 -20.52
CA GLY A 270 5.48 9.22 -21.48
C GLY A 270 4.54 8.05 -21.18
N GLU A 271 3.73 8.10 -20.11
CA GLU A 271 2.66 7.12 -19.88
C GLU A 271 1.28 7.75 -20.12
N ALA A 272 0.50 7.17 -21.03
CA ALA A 272 -0.93 7.49 -21.10
C ALA A 272 -1.55 7.10 -19.75
N ALA A 273 -2.07 8.09 -19.01
CA ALA A 273 -2.69 7.84 -17.72
C ALA A 273 -3.71 6.70 -17.86
N PRO A 274 -3.64 5.63 -17.04
CA PRO A 274 -4.65 4.59 -17.08
C PRO A 274 -6.01 5.25 -16.89
N ARG A 275 -7.01 4.85 -17.70
CA ARG A 275 -8.39 5.32 -17.57
C ARG A 275 -8.84 5.05 -16.13
N THR A 276 -8.77 6.08 -15.28
CA THR A 276 -9.25 6.17 -13.88
C THR A 276 -9.35 4.86 -13.12
N ILE A 277 -8.46 4.63 -12.14
CA ILE A 277 -8.59 3.51 -11.20
C ILE A 277 -9.81 3.81 -10.30
N PRO A 278 -10.91 3.03 -10.37
CA PRO A 278 -12.02 3.24 -9.46
C PRO A 278 -11.60 2.83 -8.05
N ALA A 279 -11.62 3.77 -7.11
CA ALA A 279 -11.64 3.43 -5.70
C ALA A 279 -13.07 2.96 -5.38
N ALA A 280 -13.23 1.75 -4.82
CA ALA A 280 -14.48 1.38 -4.18
C ALA A 280 -14.40 1.82 -2.72
N VAL A 281 -15.13 2.88 -2.38
CA VAL A 281 -15.33 3.31 -0.99
C VAL A 281 -16.74 2.85 -0.62
N GLU A 282 -16.85 1.80 0.20
CA GLU A 282 -18.13 1.38 0.76
C GLU A 282 -18.38 2.17 2.05
N ALA A 283 -19.32 3.11 2.04
CA ALA A 283 -19.78 3.78 3.25
C ALA A 283 -20.74 2.85 4.03
N ARG A 284 -20.56 2.72 5.35
CA ARG A 284 -21.44 1.92 6.23
C ARG A 284 -21.99 2.73 7.41
N PRO A 285 -23.18 2.37 7.93
CA PRO A 285 -23.81 3.06 9.07
C PRO A 285 -23.10 2.77 10.42
N ALA A 286 -23.15 3.76 11.33
CA ALA A 286 -22.68 3.71 12.73
C ALA A 286 -23.57 2.82 13.63
N ARG A 287 -23.22 2.28 14.83
CA ARG A 287 -21.99 2.01 15.63
C ARG A 287 -22.39 1.00 16.72
N PRO A 288 -21.64 -0.09 16.99
CA PRO A 288 -21.51 -0.67 18.32
C PRO A 288 -20.12 -0.37 18.93
N SER A 289 -20.01 -0.47 20.25
CA SER A 289 -18.76 -0.29 21.02
C SER A 289 -17.68 -1.28 20.60
N LEU A 290 -16.42 -0.84 20.63
CA LEU A 290 -15.20 -1.64 20.41
C LEU A 290 -15.28 -2.93 21.22
N ASN A 291 -15.26 -4.08 20.54
CA ASN A 291 -15.22 -5.39 21.18
C ASN A 291 -13.83 -6.00 20.98
N ASP A 292 -13.01 -6.00 22.03
CA ASP A 292 -11.63 -6.52 22.03
C ASP A 292 -11.55 -8.04 21.83
N SER A 293 -12.70 -8.72 21.75
CA SER A 293 -12.84 -10.16 21.53
C SER A 293 -13.12 -10.55 20.07
N CYS A 294 -13.03 -9.60 19.12
CA CYS A 294 -13.42 -9.83 17.74
C CYS A 294 -12.49 -10.84 17.03
N ALA A 295 -12.90 -12.10 17.01
CA ALA A 295 -12.16 -13.16 16.32
C ALA A 295 -12.27 -12.98 14.80
N TYR A 296 -11.14 -13.03 14.10
CA TYR A 296 -11.09 -13.11 12.65
C TYR A 296 -10.24 -14.32 12.21
N PRO A 297 -10.62 -15.00 11.11
CA PRO A 297 -9.80 -16.07 10.55
C PRO A 297 -8.47 -15.50 10.07
N LYS A 298 -7.35 -16.18 10.33
CA LYS A 298 -6.12 -15.86 9.60
C LYS A 298 -6.26 -16.41 8.17
N CYS A 299 -5.55 -15.81 7.22
CA CYS A 299 -5.50 -16.34 5.88
C CYS A 299 -4.51 -17.49 5.83
N GLY A 300 -4.99 -18.66 5.38
CA GLY A 300 -4.11 -19.80 5.12
C GLY A 300 -2.94 -19.41 4.21
N SER A 301 -1.82 -20.12 4.37
CA SER A 301 -0.68 -20.00 3.45
C SER A 301 -1.16 -20.08 1.99
N ASN A 302 -0.54 -19.33 1.07
CA ASN A 302 -0.87 -19.40 -0.36
C ASN A 302 -0.47 -20.78 -0.85
N GLN A 303 -1.33 -21.78 -0.67
CA GLN A 303 -1.24 -23.04 -1.39
C GLN A 303 -1.74 -22.84 -2.82
N ARG A 304 -1.29 -21.77 -3.50
CA ARG A 304 -0.91 -21.96 -4.89
C ARG A 304 0.31 -22.86 -4.85
N SER A 305 0.05 -24.16 -4.69
CA SER A 305 0.91 -25.20 -5.17
C SER A 305 1.35 -24.75 -6.55
N ARG A 306 2.61 -24.36 -6.68
CA ARG A 306 3.29 -24.47 -7.96
C ARG A 306 3.27 -25.96 -8.25
N THR A 307 2.19 -26.45 -8.85
CA THR A 307 2.22 -27.66 -9.64
C THR A 307 3.15 -27.37 -10.80
N THR A 308 4.46 -27.45 -10.54
CA THR A 308 5.42 -27.70 -11.60
C THR A 308 5.08 -29.08 -12.11
N SER A 309 4.23 -29.16 -13.13
CA SER A 309 4.18 -30.33 -13.98
C SER A 309 5.58 -30.45 -14.58
N LYS A 310 6.40 -31.33 -14.00
CA LYS A 310 7.52 -31.91 -14.73
C LYS A 310 6.88 -32.80 -15.80
N GLY A 311 6.75 -32.25 -17.00
CA GLY A 311 6.67 -33.01 -18.24
C GLY A 311 8.05 -33.03 -18.86
#